data_AF-A0AAP2URX4-F1
#
_entry.id   AF-A0AAP2URX4-F1
#
_cell.length_a   1.000
_cell.length_b   1.000
_cell.length_c   1.000
_cell.angle_alpha   90.00
_cell.angle_beta   90.00
_cell.angle_gamma   90.00
#
_symmetry.space_group_name_H-M   'P 1'
#
loop_
_entity.id
_entity.type
_entity.pdbx_description
1 polymer ?
#
loop_
_entity_poly.entity_id
_entity_poly.type
_entity_poly.pdbx_seq_one_letter_code
_entity_poly.pdbx_strand_id
1 'polypeptide(L)' 'MSGGQKICMTDSVGRMLFSVPDGGIIRMLYGNGEDYFAVCHYLDETHAEIDGVRYAVREFARRMEQNKISYAPA' A
#
# COMPACT_ATOMS: atom_id res chain seq x y z
N MET A 1 24.45 8.91 -0.98
CA MET A 1 23.37 8.39 -0.11
C MET A 1 22.13 8.31 -0.96
N SER A 2 21.90 7.17 -1.62
CA SER A 2 20.71 6.96 -2.42
C SER A 2 19.56 6.77 -1.44
N GLY A 3 18.86 7.86 -1.10
CA GLY A 3 17.62 7.75 -0.35
C GLY A 3 16.68 6.88 -1.17
N GLY A 4 16.46 5.64 -0.73
CA GLY A 4 15.64 4.68 -1.47
C GLY A 4 14.28 5.29 -1.80
N GLN A 5 13.79 5.01 -3.00
CA GLN A 5 12.45 5.42 -3.40
C GLN A 5 11.43 4.90 -2.37
N LYS A 6 10.40 5.69 -2.09
CA LYS A 6 9.38 5.37 -1.10
C LYS A 6 8.01 5.44 -1.74
N ILE A 7 7.17 4.51 -1.35
CA ILE A 7 5.78 4.43 -1.74
C ILE A 7 4.97 5.10 -0.63
N CYS A 8 4.27 6.18 -0.97
CA CYS A 8 3.40 6.89 -0.04
C CYS A 8 2.00 6.29 -0.11
N MET A 9 1.65 5.44 0.86
CA MET A 9 0.32 4.87 0.96
C MET A 9 -0.65 5.95 1.44
N THR A 10 -1.78 6.12 0.74
CA THR A 10 -2.81 7.11 1.06
C THR A 10 -4.13 6.42 1.36
N ASP A 11 -5.09 7.16 1.90
CA ASP A 11 -6.52 6.81 1.82
C ASP A 11 -7.08 7.11 0.41
N SER A 12 -8.37 6.84 0.19
CA SER A 12 -9.01 7.06 -1.12
C SER A 12 -9.15 8.54 -1.50
N VAL A 13 -9.15 9.45 -0.52
CA VAL A 13 -9.19 10.91 -0.75
C VAL A 13 -7.79 11.49 -1.03
N GLY A 14 -6.73 10.70 -0.84
CA GLY A 14 -5.34 11.07 -1.15
C GLY A 14 -4.57 11.59 0.06
N ARG A 15 -5.08 11.45 1.28
CA ARG A 15 -4.34 11.78 2.49
C ARG A 15 -3.32 10.68 2.77
N MET A 16 -2.07 11.07 2.97
CA MET A 16 -1.01 10.14 3.33
C MET A 16 -1.31 9.47 4.68
N LEU A 17 -1.26 8.14 4.70
CA LEU A 17 -1.39 7.31 5.90
C LEU A 17 0.00 6.94 6.43
N PHE A 18 0.85 6.42 5.56
CA PHE A 18 2.22 6.01 5.88
C PHE A 18 3.06 5.89 4.62
N SER A 19 4.36 5.61 4.76
CA SER A 19 5.24 5.28 3.64
C SER A 19 6.01 4.00 3.89
N VAL A 20 6.29 3.25 2.82
CA VAL A 20 7.17 2.08 2.84
C VAL A 20 8.31 2.29 1.85
N PRO A 21 9.53 1.81 2.13
CA PRO A 21 10.60 1.82 1.12
C PRO A 21 10.22 0.91 -0.06
N ASP A 22 10.86 1.12 -1.21
CA ASP A 22 10.81 0.17 -2.32
C ASP A 22 11.28 -1.22 -1.87
N GLY A 23 10.48 -2.25 -2.17
CA GLY A 23 10.63 -3.61 -1.64
C GLY A 23 10.12 -3.79 -0.20
N GLY A 24 9.49 -2.77 0.39
CA GLY A 24 8.86 -2.85 1.71
C GLY A 24 7.59 -3.70 1.71
N ILE A 25 7.12 -4.09 2.90
CA ILE A 25 5.97 -4.97 3.07
C ILE A 25 4.84 -4.22 3.79
N ILE A 26 3.62 -4.40 3.30
CA ILE A 26 2.42 -4.00 4.03
C ILE A 26 1.69 -5.22 4.56
N ARG A 27 1.08 -5.07 5.74
CA ARG A 27 0.13 -6.02 6.32
C ARG A 27 -1.28 -5.50 6.08
N MET A 28 -2.15 -6.35 5.55
CA MET A 28 -3.58 -6.12 5.34
C MET A 28 -4.38 -6.97 6.33
N LEU A 29 -5.24 -6.33 7.11
CA LEU A 29 -6.08 -6.94 8.13
C LEU A 29 -7.51 -7.06 7.59
N TYR A 30 -7.96 -8.30 7.40
CA TYR A 30 -9.28 -8.62 6.92
C TYR A 30 -10.26 -8.72 8.08
N GLY A 31 -11.55 -8.42 7.84
CA GLY A 31 -12.59 -8.47 8.87
C GLY A 31 -12.85 -9.87 9.45
N ASN A 32 -12.30 -10.92 8.84
CA ASN A 32 -12.34 -12.30 9.34
C ASN A 32 -11.21 -12.61 10.34
N GLY A 33 -10.34 -11.65 10.65
CA GLY A 33 -9.20 -11.81 11.56
C GLY A 33 -7.95 -12.37 10.89
N GLU A 34 -7.97 -12.62 9.58
CA GLU A 34 -6.78 -13.03 8.83
C GLU A 34 -5.93 -11.83 8.41
N ASP A 35 -4.63 -12.07 8.35
CA ASP A 35 -3.65 -11.12 7.85
C ASP A 35 -3.11 -11.58 6.50
N TYR A 36 -2.95 -10.65 5.58
CA TYR A 36 -2.22 -10.86 4.34
C TYR A 36 -1.02 -9.90 4.26
N PHE A 37 0.10 -10.38 3.76
CA PHE A 37 1.31 -9.58 3.60
C PHE A 37 1.62 -9.43 2.11
N ALA A 38 1.88 -8.19 1.69
CA ALA A 38 2.19 -7.88 0.30
C ALA A 38 3.50 -7.09 0.21
N VAL A 39 4.40 -7.53 -0.67
CA VAL A 39 5.59 -6.76 -1.05
C VAL A 39 5.13 -5.61 -1.96
N CYS A 40 5.71 -4.43 -1.76
CA CYS A 40 5.42 -3.24 -2.53
C CYS A 40 6.66 -2.76 -3.28
N HIS A 41 6.51 -2.53 -4.59
CA HIS A 41 7.54 -1.93 -5.42
C HIS A 41 7.14 -0.54 -5.92
N TYR A 42 8.09 0.39 -5.86
CA TYR A 42 7.88 1.76 -6.32
C TYR A 42 7.83 1.79 -7.85
N LEU A 43 6.81 2.45 -8.40
CA LEU A 43 6.72 2.69 -9.84
C LEU A 43 6.86 4.18 -10.15
N ASP A 44 6.01 5.00 -9.54
CA ASP A 44 6.07 6.47 -9.60
C ASP A 44 5.40 7.09 -8.36
N GLU A 45 5.23 8.42 -8.35
CA GLU A 45 4.64 9.16 -7.22
C GLU A 45 3.20 8.73 -6.85
N THR A 46 2.48 8.12 -7.78
CA THR A 46 1.06 7.76 -7.64
C THR A 46 0.78 6.27 -7.85
N HIS A 47 1.75 5.50 -8.33
CA HIS A 47 1.63 4.08 -8.62
C HIS A 47 2.63 3.23 -7.83
N ALA A 48 2.16 2.05 -7.43
CA ALA A 48 2.97 1.01 -6.84
C ALA A 48 2.55 -0.34 -7.39
N GLU A 49 3.49 -1.27 -7.46
CA GLU A 49 3.16 -2.68 -7.62
C GLU A 49 2.99 -3.28 -6.22
N ILE A 50 1.85 -3.91 -5.96
CA ILE A 50 1.53 -4.54 -4.68
C ILE A 50 1.24 -6.00 -4.98
N ASP A 51 2.11 -6.88 -4.50
CA ASP A 51 2.06 -8.33 -4.75
C ASP A 51 2.00 -8.70 -6.25
N GLY A 52 2.85 -8.05 -7.04
CA GLY A 52 2.94 -8.25 -8.50
C GLY A 52 1.83 -7.58 -9.32
N VAL A 53 0.88 -6.89 -8.68
CA VAL A 53 -0.21 -6.18 -9.36
C VAL A 53 0.01 -4.67 -9.28
N ARG A 54 -0.03 -4.01 -10.44
CA ARG A 54 0.14 -2.55 -10.52
C ARG A 54 -1.15 -1.83 -10.13
N TYR A 55 -1.03 -0.86 -9.23
CA TYR A 55 -2.12 -0.04 -8.75
C TYR A 55 -1.76 1.44 -8.79
N ALA A 56 -2.74 2.28 -9.10
CA ALA A 56 -2.74 3.62 -8.54
C ALA A 56 -2.98 3.49 -7.03
N VAL A 57 -2.16 4.13 -6.20
CA VAL A 57 -2.25 4.01 -4.73
C VAL A 57 -3.65 4.34 -4.22
N ARG A 58 -4.29 5.37 -4.80
CA ARG A 58 -5.66 5.77 -4.44
C ARG A 58 -6.71 4.74 -4.84
N GLU A 59 -6.49 4.00 -5.93
CA GLU A 59 -7.38 2.91 -6.34
C GLU A 59 -7.28 1.75 -5.35
N PHE A 60 -6.05 1.36 -4.98
CA PHE A 60 -5.81 0.37 -3.95
C PHE A 60 -6.49 0.75 -2.65
N ALA A 61 -6.29 1.98 -2.18
CA ALA A 61 -6.93 2.51 -0.97
C ALA A 61 -8.46 2.44 -1.03
N ARG A 62 -9.07 2.84 -2.15
CA ARG A 62 -10.52 2.72 -2.36
C ARG A 62 -11.01 1.28 -2.26
N ARG A 63 -10.27 0.32 -2.83
CA ARG A 63 -10.62 -1.11 -2.73
C ARG A 63 -10.53 -1.60 -1.28
N MET A 64 -9.51 -1.17 -0.53
CA MET A 64 -9.36 -1.53 0.88
C MET A 64 -10.52 -0.99 1.72
N GLU A 65 -10.88 0.28 1.56
CA GLU A 65 -12.01 0.90 2.24
C GLU A 65 -13.35 0.23 1.90
N GLN A 66 -13.61 -0.05 0.62
CA GLN A 66 -14.84 -0.72 0.17
C GLN A 66 -15.00 -2.12 0.78
N ASN A 67 -13.89 -2.86 0.91
CA ASN A 67 -13.88 -4.20 1.49
C ASN A 67 -13.68 -4.20 3.01
N LYS A 68 -13.59 -3.03 3.65
CA LYS A 68 -13.31 -2.87 5.08
C LYS A 68 -12.02 -3.59 5.52
N ILE A 69 -11.01 -3.54 4.66
CA ILE A 69 -9.67 -4.06 4.93
C ILE A 69 -8.81 -2.89 5.40
N SER A 70 -8.20 -3.03 6.57
CA SER A 70 -7.23 -2.06 7.09
C SER A 70 -5.82 -2.49 6.64
N TYR A 71 -4.90 -1.55 6.49
CA TYR A 71 -3.52 -1.89 6.11
C TYR A 71 -2.52 -0.95 6.78
N ALA A 72 -1.33 -1.49 7.08
CA ALA A 72 -0.26 -0.82 7.79
C ALA A 72 1.10 -1.36 7.30
N PRO A 73 2.22 -0.66 7.58
CA PRO A 73 3.55 -1.26 7.45
C PRO A 73 3.64 -2.55 8.27
N ALA A 74 4.27 -3.58 7.72
CA ALA A 74 4.55 -4.83 8.44
C ALA A 74 5.66 -4.67 9.48
#